data_AF-A0AAN7P2T8-F1
#
_entry.id   AF-A0AAN7P2T8-F1
#
_cell.length_a   1.000
_cell.length_b   1.000
_cell.length_c   1.000
_cell.angle_alpha   90.00
_cell.angle_beta   90.00
_cell.angle_gamma   90.00
#
_symmetry.space_group_name_H-M   'P 1'
#
loop_
_entity.id
_entity.type
_entity.pdbx_description
1 polymer ?
#
loop_
_entity_poly.entity_id
_entity_poly.type
_entity_poly.pdbx_seq_one_letter_code
_entity_poly.pdbx_strand_id
1 'polypeptide(L)'
;MWSKILFRCNETSKSLQSDSIPLDVAFKLVHSLTDFVKDERGQFDNYESAAKNTYPDFEYKSTTSRTRQRSSRLTFFEGAAEDTQFQSREKFRIQVYLSIIDELITQLQRRSQAYDELLNWFGFSSKLTVLRAEELEVHCQKFSEFYVNDVDGNDLLLKCLHFVHFCYMKKC
;
A
#
# COMPACT_ATOMS: atom_id res chain seq x y z
N MET A 1 -15.78 -6.94 -6.96
CA MET A 1 -14.73 -6.35 -6.10
C MET A 1 -13.47 -7.21 -6.07
N TRP A 2 -13.43 -8.33 -5.32
CA TRP A 2 -12.19 -9.09 -5.09
C TRP A 2 -11.49 -9.55 -6.37
N SER A 3 -12.24 -9.95 -7.40
CA SER A 3 -11.68 -10.29 -8.72
C SER A 3 -10.85 -9.15 -9.30
N LYS A 4 -11.33 -7.90 -9.22
CA LYS A 4 -10.64 -6.71 -9.72
C LYS A 4 -9.35 -6.44 -8.94
N ILE A 5 -9.43 -6.51 -7.62
CA ILE A 5 -8.27 -6.31 -6.73
C ILE A 5 -7.22 -7.39 -6.96
N LEU A 6 -7.61 -8.67 -6.88
CA LEU A 6 -6.72 -9.81 -7.05
C LEU A 6 -6.07 -9.84 -8.43
N PHE A 7 -6.81 -9.49 -9.49
CA PHE A 7 -6.25 -9.37 -10.83
C PHE A 7 -5.12 -8.34 -10.88
N ARG A 8 -5.34 -7.13 -10.37
CA ARG A 8 -4.32 -6.07 -10.38
C ARG A 8 -3.12 -6.42 -9.48
N CYS A 9 -3.37 -7.05 -8.33
CA CYS A 9 -2.31 -7.60 -7.48
C CYS A 9 -1.46 -8.63 -8.21
N ASN A 10 -2.09 -9.55 -8.95
CA ASN A 10 -1.41 -10.58 -9.72
C ASN A 10 -0.55 -9.99 -10.84
N GLU A 11 -1.07 -9.03 -11.61
CA GLU A 11 -0.30 -8.36 -12.68
C GLU A 11 0.90 -7.58 -12.13
N THR A 12 0.71 -6.90 -10.99
CA THR A 12 1.80 -6.24 -10.27
C THR A 12 2.84 -7.27 -9.80
N SER A 13 2.40 -8.40 -9.25
CA SER A 13 3.28 -9.47 -8.76
C SER A 13 4.13 -10.08 -9.89
N LYS A 14 3.51 -10.38 -11.04
CA LYS A 14 4.23 -10.87 -12.23
C LYS A 14 5.28 -9.87 -12.71
N SER A 15 4.91 -8.58 -12.76
CA SER A 15 5.82 -7.51 -13.17
C SER A 15 7.04 -7.42 -12.25
N LEU A 16 6.83 -7.53 -10.94
CA LEU A 16 7.90 -7.53 -9.94
C LEU A 16 8.81 -8.78 -10.00
N GLN A 17 8.31 -9.89 -10.53
CA GLN A 17 9.06 -11.14 -10.69
C GLN A 17 9.82 -11.23 -12.03
N SER A 18 9.79 -10.17 -12.85
CA SER A 18 10.58 -10.14 -14.08
C SER A 18 12.08 -10.03 -13.78
N ASP A 19 12.91 -10.63 -14.65
CA ASP A 19 14.34 -10.83 -14.40
C ASP A 19 15.17 -9.53 -14.28
N SER A 20 14.67 -8.40 -14.80
CA SER A 20 15.41 -7.14 -14.83
C SER A 20 14.50 -5.93 -14.63
N ILE A 21 13.90 -5.84 -13.44
CA ILE A 21 13.11 -4.67 -13.07
C ILE A 21 13.95 -3.60 -12.35
N PRO A 22 13.97 -2.35 -12.82
CA PRO A 22 14.57 -1.25 -12.09
C PRO A 22 13.84 -1.02 -10.75
N LEU A 23 14.60 -0.70 -9.71
CA LEU A 23 14.06 -0.51 -8.36
C LEU A 23 13.01 0.62 -8.29
N ASP A 24 13.19 1.70 -9.05
CA ASP A 24 12.24 2.80 -9.11
C ASP A 24 10.91 2.39 -9.77
N VAL A 25 10.97 1.50 -10.78
CA VAL A 25 9.79 0.93 -11.42
C VAL A 25 9.07 -0.01 -10.44
N ALA A 26 9.81 -0.85 -9.71
CA ALA A 26 9.25 -1.72 -8.69
C ALA A 26 8.51 -0.93 -7.59
N PHE A 27 9.12 0.16 -7.10
CA PHE A 27 8.47 1.09 -6.17
C PHE A 27 7.18 1.67 -6.75
N LYS A 28 7.23 2.24 -7.97
CA LYS A 28 6.06 2.84 -8.64
C LYS A 28 4.92 1.84 -8.82
N LEU A 29 5.23 0.59 -9.15
CA LEU A 29 4.23 -0.48 -9.31
C LEU A 29 3.48 -0.76 -8.01
N VAL A 30 4.22 -0.95 -6.91
CA VAL A 30 3.60 -1.20 -5.59
C VAL A 30 2.84 0.02 -5.09
N HIS A 31 3.37 1.22 -5.30
CA HIS A 31 2.72 2.48 -4.95
C HIS A 31 1.40 2.64 -5.72
N SER A 32 1.42 2.45 -7.05
CA SER A 32 0.22 2.51 -7.89
C SER A 32 -0.84 1.47 -7.49
N LEU A 33 -0.42 0.26 -7.13
CA LEU A 33 -1.33 -0.76 -6.61
C LEU A 33 -1.95 -0.32 -5.28
N THR A 34 -1.16 0.29 -4.40
CA THR A 34 -1.62 0.81 -3.11
C THR A 34 -2.69 1.87 -3.30
N ASP A 35 -2.45 2.86 -4.16
CA ASP A 35 -3.40 3.94 -4.44
C ASP A 35 -4.68 3.42 -5.07
N PHE A 36 -4.56 2.47 -5.99
CA PHE A 36 -5.73 1.78 -6.54
C PHE A 36 -6.58 1.11 -5.45
N VAL A 37 -5.98 0.37 -4.52
CA VAL A 37 -6.75 -0.29 -3.46
C VAL A 37 -7.40 0.73 -2.52
N LYS A 38 -6.75 1.87 -2.26
CA LYS A 38 -7.36 2.99 -1.53
C LYS A 38 -8.57 3.56 -2.27
N ASP A 39 -8.50 3.70 -3.59
CA ASP A 39 -9.65 4.14 -4.39
C ASP A 39 -10.81 3.13 -4.28
N GLU A 40 -10.50 1.83 -4.33
CA GLU A 40 -11.49 0.78 -4.16
C GLU A 40 -12.15 0.82 -2.78
N ARG A 41 -11.46 1.25 -1.72
CA ARG A 41 -12.03 1.40 -0.36
C ARG A 41 -13.31 2.24 -0.34
N GLY A 42 -13.43 3.27 -1.18
CA GLY A 42 -14.61 4.13 -1.26
C GLY A 42 -15.81 3.53 -2.00
N GLN A 43 -15.63 2.42 -2.71
CA GLN A 43 -16.57 1.93 -3.73
C GLN A 43 -17.63 0.95 -3.20
N PHE A 44 -17.86 0.90 -1.89
CA PHE A 44 -18.79 -0.06 -1.29
C PHE A 44 -20.19 0.00 -1.91
N ASP A 45 -20.74 1.21 -2.03
CA ASP A 45 -22.10 1.43 -2.56
C ASP A 45 -22.22 1.00 -4.03
N ASN A 46 -21.15 1.17 -4.82
CA ASN A 46 -21.08 0.73 -6.21
C ASN A 46 -21.05 -0.80 -6.32
N TYR A 47 -20.31 -1.47 -5.43
CA TYR A 47 -20.30 -2.93 -5.38
C TYR A 47 -21.61 -3.52 -4.87
N GLU A 48 -22.22 -2.88 -3.88
CA GLU A 48 -23.51 -3.29 -3.35
C GLU A 48 -24.62 -3.14 -4.40
N SER A 49 -24.68 -2.01 -5.11
CA SER A 49 -25.66 -1.79 -6.17
C SER A 49 -25.48 -2.77 -7.33
N ALA A 50 -24.24 -3.03 -7.76
CA ALA A 50 -23.96 -4.06 -8.77
C ALA A 50 -24.39 -5.46 -8.32
N ALA A 51 -24.18 -5.80 -7.04
CA ALA A 51 -24.62 -7.07 -6.47
C ALA A 51 -26.16 -7.18 -6.44
N LYS A 52 -26.86 -6.13 -6.00
CA LYS A 52 -28.34 -6.07 -5.99
C LYS A 52 -28.93 -6.15 -7.40
N ASN A 53 -28.29 -5.56 -8.40
CA ASN A 53 -28.73 -5.69 -9.79
C ASN A 53 -28.59 -7.13 -10.33
N THR A 54 -27.62 -7.88 -9.83
CA THR A 54 -27.40 -9.28 -10.24
C THR A 54 -28.26 -10.26 -9.43
N TYR A 55 -28.49 -9.93 -8.15
CA TYR A 55 -29.26 -10.73 -7.20
C TYR A 55 -30.28 -9.82 -6.48
N PRO A 56 -31.43 -9.52 -7.10
CA PRO A 56 -32.42 -8.60 -6.54
C PRO A 56 -33.00 -9.06 -5.20
N ASP A 57 -33.10 -10.37 -5.01
CA ASP A 57 -33.65 -11.00 -3.79
C ASP A 57 -32.62 -11.06 -2.64
N PHE A 58 -31.42 -10.50 -2.83
CA PHE A 58 -30.39 -10.48 -1.79
C PHE A 58 -30.74 -9.45 -0.71
N GLU A 59 -31.09 -9.94 0.47
CA GLU A 59 -31.17 -9.13 1.69
C GLU A 59 -30.03 -9.46 2.64
N TYR A 60 -29.46 -8.42 3.27
CA TYR A 60 -28.59 -8.65 4.42
C TYR A 60 -29.39 -9.37 5.50
N LYS A 61 -28.79 -10.38 6.13
CA LYS A 61 -29.43 -11.07 7.25
C LYS A 61 -29.79 -10.07 8.35
N SER A 62 -31.06 -9.69 8.46
CA SER A 62 -31.58 -8.83 9.53
C SER A 62 -32.93 -9.29 10.10
N THR A 63 -33.25 -10.60 10.09
CA THR A 63 -34.66 -11.01 10.34
C THR A 63 -34.91 -12.07 11.42
N THR A 64 -33.92 -12.57 12.16
CA THR A 64 -34.17 -13.58 13.23
C THR A 64 -33.34 -13.47 14.50
N SER A 65 -32.58 -12.40 14.72
CA SER A 65 -32.00 -12.16 16.05
C SER A 65 -32.95 -11.27 16.85
N ARG A 66 -33.89 -11.89 17.56
CA ARG A 66 -34.74 -11.28 18.60
C ARG A 66 -33.95 -10.17 19.31
N THR A 67 -34.41 -8.93 19.22
CA THR A 67 -34.00 -7.88 20.16
C THR A 67 -34.22 -8.45 21.56
N ARG A 68 -33.14 -8.68 22.32
CA ARG A 68 -33.26 -9.06 23.73
C ARG A 68 -33.88 -7.86 24.43
N GLN A 69 -35.19 -7.89 24.65
CA GLN A 69 -35.81 -6.90 25.53
C GLN A 69 -35.15 -7.06 26.92
N ARG A 70 -34.35 -6.07 27.32
CA ARG A 70 -33.89 -5.99 28.71
C ARG A 70 -35.14 -5.86 29.59
N SER A 71 -35.12 -6.56 30.71
CA SER A 71 -36.20 -6.53 31.71
C SER A 71 -36.63 -5.08 31.99
N SER A 72 -37.93 -4.81 31.91
CA SER A 72 -38.53 -3.49 32.13
C SER A 72 -38.24 -2.87 33.50
N ARG A 73 -37.67 -3.66 34.44
CA ARG A 73 -37.21 -3.16 35.74
C ARG A 73 -35.95 -2.29 35.66
N LEU A 74 -35.13 -2.42 34.61
CA LEU A 74 -33.91 -1.61 34.47
C LEU A 74 -34.17 -0.23 33.82
N THR A 75 -35.19 -0.11 32.98
CA THR A 75 -35.47 1.07 32.16
C THR A 75 -36.17 2.23 32.91
N PHE A 76 -36.54 2.05 34.18
CA PHE A 76 -37.20 3.09 34.96
C PHE A 76 -36.23 4.15 35.52
N PHE A 77 -34.97 3.77 35.80
CA PHE A 77 -33.96 4.66 36.38
C PHE A 77 -32.91 5.14 35.38
N GLU A 78 -32.74 4.43 34.27
CA GLU A 78 -31.74 4.73 33.26
C GLU A 78 -32.51 4.98 31.96
N GLY A 79 -32.62 6.25 31.56
CA GLY A 79 -33.32 6.66 30.34
C GLY A 79 -32.87 5.83 29.14
N ALA A 80 -33.78 5.59 28.19
CA ALA A 80 -33.58 4.69 27.06
C ALA A 80 -32.22 4.92 26.37
N ALA A 81 -31.24 4.06 26.65
CA ALA A 81 -30.03 4.00 25.87
C ALA A 81 -30.41 3.39 24.52
N GLU A 82 -30.37 4.19 23.45
CA GLU A 82 -30.45 3.68 22.09
C GLU A 82 -29.25 2.78 21.86
N ASP A 83 -29.42 1.48 22.07
CA ASP A 83 -28.52 0.46 21.52
C ASP A 83 -28.52 0.69 20.01
N THR A 84 -27.47 1.37 19.52
CA THR A 84 -27.26 1.66 18.11
C THR A 84 -26.94 0.33 17.43
N GLN A 85 -27.97 -0.46 17.14
CA GLN A 85 -27.86 -1.63 16.29
C GLN A 85 -27.49 -1.12 14.90
N PHE A 86 -26.20 -1.19 14.55
CA PHE A 86 -25.76 -1.00 13.17
C PHE A 86 -26.66 -1.84 12.27
N GLN A 87 -27.35 -1.20 11.33
CA GLN A 87 -28.10 -1.90 10.28
C GLN A 87 -27.19 -2.98 9.68
N SER A 88 -27.71 -4.19 9.41
CA SER A 88 -26.87 -5.33 8.98
C SER A 88 -25.96 -5.02 7.79
N ARG A 89 -26.38 -4.09 6.92
CA ARG A 89 -25.59 -3.47 5.87
C ARG A 89 -24.31 -2.80 6.41
N GLU A 90 -24.45 -1.90 7.37
CA GLU A 90 -23.34 -1.15 7.97
C GLU A 90 -22.41 -2.08 8.74
N LYS A 91 -22.97 -3.10 9.41
CA LYS A 91 -22.17 -4.14 10.05
C LYS A 91 -21.30 -4.90 9.04
N PHE A 92 -21.85 -5.31 7.90
CA PHE A 92 -21.09 -5.96 6.84
C PHE A 92 -20.03 -5.02 6.25
N ARG A 93 -20.41 -3.77 5.97
CA ARG A 93 -19.50 -2.74 5.45
C ARG A 93 -18.30 -2.53 6.37
N ILE A 94 -18.53 -2.32 7.65
CA ILE A 94 -17.45 -2.03 8.61
C ILE A 94 -16.64 -3.29 8.92
N GLN A 95 -17.30 -4.38 9.32
CA GLN A 95 -16.63 -5.56 9.88
C GLN A 95 -15.99 -6.46 8.84
N VAL A 96 -16.42 -6.40 7.58
CA VAL A 96 -15.91 -7.27 6.50
C VAL A 96 -15.26 -6.46 5.41
N TYR A 97 -15.99 -5.53 4.80
CA TYR A 97 -15.48 -4.84 3.62
C TYR A 97 -14.31 -3.90 3.97
N LEU A 98 -14.53 -2.99 4.94
CA LEU A 98 -13.51 -2.03 5.34
C LEU A 98 -12.35 -2.73 6.07
N SER A 99 -12.64 -3.67 6.97
CA SER A 99 -11.60 -4.38 7.71
C SER A 99 -10.60 -5.10 6.81
N ILE A 100 -11.05 -5.81 5.78
CA ILE A 100 -10.16 -6.56 4.88
C ILE A 100 -9.40 -5.60 3.94
N ILE A 101 -10.08 -4.58 3.39
CA ILE A 101 -9.41 -3.60 2.53
C ILE A 101 -8.38 -2.79 3.31
N ASP A 102 -8.67 -2.37 4.54
CA ASP A 102 -7.76 -1.59 5.37
C ASP A 102 -6.52 -2.39 5.74
N GLU A 103 -6.67 -3.67 6.04
CA GLU A 103 -5.53 -4.57 6.24
C GLU A 103 -4.69 -4.70 4.96
N LEU A 104 -5.33 -4.90 3.80
CA LEU A 104 -4.62 -4.98 2.53
C LEU A 104 -3.85 -3.69 2.21
N ILE A 105 -4.47 -2.52 2.41
CA ILE A 105 -3.82 -1.21 2.23
C ILE A 105 -2.62 -1.11 3.16
N THR A 106 -2.77 -1.49 4.42
CA THR A 106 -1.69 -1.44 5.42
C THR A 106 -0.50 -2.29 4.97
N GLN A 107 -0.74 -3.53 4.53
CA GLN A 107 0.33 -4.41 4.05
C GLN A 107 1.00 -3.89 2.77
N LEU A 108 0.23 -3.35 1.83
CA LEU A 108 0.76 -2.74 0.60
C LEU A 108 1.57 -1.47 0.90
N GLN A 109 1.14 -0.64 1.84
CA GLN A 109 1.87 0.54 2.29
C GLN A 109 3.20 0.16 2.93
N ARG A 110 3.22 -0.84 3.83
CA ARG A 110 4.45 -1.34 4.44
C ARG A 110 5.45 -1.82 3.38
N ARG A 111 4.95 -2.55 2.37
CA ARG A 111 5.77 -2.99 1.25
C ARG A 111 6.26 -1.82 0.38
N SER A 112 5.40 -0.86 0.09
CA SER A 112 5.76 0.35 -0.67
C SER A 112 6.85 1.16 0.03
N GLN A 113 6.74 1.31 1.36
CA GLN A 113 7.73 2.00 2.17
C GLN A 113 9.09 1.30 2.15
N ALA A 114 9.11 -0.03 2.25
CA ALA A 114 10.37 -0.78 2.15
C ALA A 114 11.07 -0.56 0.79
N TYR A 115 10.33 -0.49 -0.32
CA TYR A 115 10.90 -0.15 -1.61
C TYR A 115 11.38 1.31 -1.69
N ASP A 116 10.68 2.24 -1.05
CA ASP A 116 11.09 3.65 -0.96
C ASP A 116 12.41 3.81 -0.18
N GLU A 117 12.54 3.13 0.95
CA GLU A 117 13.77 3.09 1.75
C GLU A 117 14.94 2.49 0.95
N LEU A 118 14.72 1.39 0.24
CA LEU A 118 15.71 0.81 -0.67
C LEU A 118 16.10 1.78 -1.78
N LEU A 119 15.13 2.46 -2.40
CA LEU A 119 15.39 3.45 -3.45
C LEU A 119 16.18 4.64 -2.92
N ASN A 120 15.93 5.02 -1.67
CA ASN A 120 16.62 6.09 -1.00
C ASN A 120 18.10 5.77 -0.70
N TRP A 121 18.44 4.50 -0.44
CA TRP A 121 19.83 4.06 -0.26
C TRP A 121 20.53 3.74 -1.58
N PHE A 122 19.89 2.98 -2.47
CA PHE A 122 20.55 2.41 -3.66
C PHE A 122 20.19 3.13 -4.96
N GLY A 123 19.16 3.98 -4.97
CA GLY A 123 18.61 4.57 -6.18
C GLY A 123 19.55 5.55 -6.90
N PHE A 124 20.59 6.03 -6.24
CA PHE A 124 21.62 6.85 -6.91
C PHE A 124 22.42 6.05 -7.95
N SER A 125 22.57 4.73 -7.76
CA SER A 125 23.35 3.85 -8.64
C SER A 125 22.81 3.81 -10.07
N SER A 126 21.49 3.87 -10.26
CA SER A 126 20.86 3.93 -11.58
C SER A 126 20.92 5.31 -12.22
N LYS A 127 21.33 6.35 -11.47
CA LYS A 127 21.35 7.75 -11.88
C LYS A 127 22.76 8.34 -11.90
N LEU A 128 23.81 7.52 -11.77
CA LEU A 128 25.21 7.98 -11.67
C LEU A 128 25.62 8.94 -12.80
N THR A 129 25.18 8.71 -14.03
CA THR A 129 25.53 9.58 -15.18
C THR A 129 24.69 10.85 -15.28
N VAL A 130 23.65 11.00 -14.46
CA VAL A 130 22.70 12.12 -14.48
C VAL A 130 22.88 13.04 -13.27
N LEU A 131 23.22 12.47 -12.11
CA LEU A 131 23.41 13.20 -10.87
C LEU A 131 24.61 14.16 -10.96
N ARG A 132 24.48 15.33 -10.33
CA ARG A 132 25.61 16.23 -10.11
C ARG A 132 26.54 15.70 -9.03
N ALA A 133 27.78 16.16 -9.00
CA ALA A 133 28.77 15.71 -8.02
C ALA A 133 28.31 15.99 -6.58
N GLU A 134 27.68 17.14 -6.33
CA GLU A 134 27.20 17.50 -4.98
C GLU A 134 26.03 16.59 -4.53
N GLU A 135 25.15 16.20 -5.47
CA GLU A 135 24.05 15.28 -5.19
C GLU A 135 24.56 13.87 -4.93
N LEU A 136 25.57 13.45 -5.70
CA LEU A 136 26.21 12.16 -5.55
C LEU A 136 26.92 12.04 -4.20
N GLU A 137 27.61 13.10 -3.75
CA GLU A 137 28.24 13.16 -2.43
C GLU A 137 27.23 12.91 -1.31
N VAL A 138 26.08 13.59 -1.34
CA VAL A 138 25.00 13.39 -0.36
C VAL A 138 24.51 11.93 -0.35
N HIS A 139 24.34 11.33 -1.53
CA HIS A 139 23.91 9.93 -1.63
C HIS A 139 24.99 8.95 -1.12
N CYS A 140 26.25 9.16 -1.45
CA CYS A 140 27.37 8.34 -0.98
C CYS A 140 27.53 8.44 0.54
N GLN A 141 27.40 9.64 1.11
CA GLN A 141 27.46 9.85 2.55
C GLN A 141 26.31 9.10 3.24
N LYS A 142 25.08 9.30 2.78
CA LYS A 142 23.90 8.59 3.31
C LYS A 142 24.02 7.07 3.23
N PHE A 143 24.60 6.57 2.14
CA PHE A 143 24.86 5.14 1.96
C PHE A 143 25.91 4.63 2.95
N SER A 144 26.99 5.38 3.15
CA SER A 144 28.04 5.05 4.13
C SER A 144 27.57 5.11 5.58
N GLU A 145 26.64 6.02 5.92
CA GLU A 145 26.03 6.08 7.25
C GLU A 145 25.23 4.81 7.57
N PHE A 146 24.59 4.21 6.57
CA PHE A 146 23.88 2.94 6.74
C PHE A 146 24.85 1.75 6.82
N TYR A 147 25.94 1.78 6.05
CA TYR A 147 26.98 0.75 6.01
C TYR A 147 28.29 1.20 6.69
N VAL A 148 28.19 1.74 7.91
CA VAL A 148 29.30 2.43 8.59
C VAL A 148 30.57 1.58 8.77
N ASN A 149 30.42 0.26 8.85
CA ASN A 149 31.53 -0.67 9.05
C ASN A 149 32.11 -1.21 7.73
N ASP A 150 31.38 -1.07 6.62
CA ASP A 150 31.69 -1.74 5.36
C ASP A 150 32.10 -0.75 4.26
N VAL A 151 31.68 0.52 4.37
CA VAL A 151 31.78 1.49 3.28
C VAL A 151 32.27 2.85 3.79
N ASP A 152 33.40 3.31 3.25
CA ASP A 152 33.85 4.69 3.40
C ASP A 152 33.19 5.58 2.34
N GLY A 153 32.51 6.65 2.77
CA GLY A 153 31.74 7.53 1.89
C GLY A 153 32.60 8.30 0.88
N ASN A 154 33.83 8.69 1.26
CA ASN A 154 34.73 9.44 0.38
C ASN A 154 35.33 8.53 -0.70
N ASP A 155 35.76 7.32 -0.32
CA ASP A 155 36.24 6.31 -1.25
C ASP A 155 35.14 5.88 -2.23
N LEU A 156 33.90 5.69 -1.74
CA LEU A 156 32.75 5.41 -2.60
C LEU A 156 32.50 6.54 -3.60
N LEU A 157 32.49 7.80 -3.15
CA LEU A 157 32.30 8.97 -4.02
C LEU A 157 33.36 9.02 -5.12
N LEU A 158 34.64 8.84 -4.77
CA LEU A 158 35.75 8.82 -5.72
C LEU A 158 35.55 7.72 -6.79
N LYS A 159 35.20 6.51 -6.34
CA LYS A 159 34.92 5.37 -7.24
C LYS A 159 33.75 5.67 -8.17
N CYS A 160 32.66 6.26 -7.66
CA CYS A 160 31.52 6.65 -8.47
C CYS A 160 31.89 7.72 -9.51
N LEU A 161 32.64 8.75 -9.14
CA LEU A 161 33.11 9.79 -10.08
C LEU A 161 34.00 9.22 -11.19
N HIS A 162 34.93 8.34 -10.83
CA HIS A 162 35.76 7.63 -11.82
C HIS A 162 34.90 6.78 -12.78
N PHE A 163 33.90 6.07 -12.27
CA PHE A 163 32.99 5.29 -13.09
C PHE A 163 32.14 6.16 -14.03
N VAL A 164 31.68 7.33 -13.55
CA VAL A 164 30.95 8.30 -14.36
C VAL A 164 31.84 8.83 -15.49
N HIS A 165 33.09 9.20 -15.18
CA HIS A 165 34.05 9.63 -16.20
C HIS A 165 34.31 8.53 -17.25
N PHE A 166 34.50 7.29 -16.81
CA PHE A 166 34.64 6.14 -17.71
C PHE A 166 33.41 5.96 -18.62
N CYS A 167 32.20 6.11 -18.08
CA CYS A 167 30.97 6.05 -18.87
C CYS A 167 30.90 7.13 -19.96
N TYR A 168 31.39 8.35 -19.68
CA TYR A 168 31.46 9.40 -20.68
C TYR A 168 32.50 9.10 -21.77
N MET A 169 33.68 8.59 -21.39
CA MET A 169 34.75 8.23 -22.34
C MET A 169 34.36 7.09 -23.28
N LYS A 170 33.50 6.15 -22.83
CA LYS A 170 32.99 5.04 -23.66
C LYS A 170 31.77 5.36 -24.52
N LYS A 171 31.15 6.53 -24.35
CA LYS A 171 30.04 6.99 -25.19
C LYS A 171 30.52 7.72 -26.47
N CYS A 172 31.83 7.92 -26.62
CA CYS A 172 32.48 8.44 -27.84
C CYS A 172 32.93 7.30 -28.76
#